data_AF-A0AA49GHN5-F1
#
_entry.id   AF-A0AA49GHN5-F1
#
_cell.length_a   1.000
_cell.length_b   1.000
_cell.length_c   1.000
_cell.angle_alpha   90.00
_cell.angle_beta   90.00
_cell.angle_gamma   90.00
#
_symmetry.space_group_name_H-M   'P 1'
#
loop_
_entity.id
_entity.type
_entity.pdbx_description
1 polymer ?
#
loop_
_entity_poly.entity_id
_entity_poly.type
_entity_poly.pdbx_seq_one_letter_code
_entity_poly.pdbx_strand_id
1 'polypeptide(L)'
;MLHKSKGRPGDWARQMLLQVKRWLPHREVIAVGDSSYAVIDLLAAVRQQLTMITRLRLDAALYAPAPPRQPGKPGRNRKKGKRLPTLKKVLEHPATKWRKIVLSQWYGYTDKVIEITTATAVWYHSGGRPAENR
;
A
#
# COMPACT_ATOMS: atom_id res chain seq x y z
N MET A 1 2.80 -22.89 31.57
CA MET A 1 2.94 -21.43 31.64
C MET A 1 2.88 -20.89 30.22
N LEU A 2 1.71 -20.45 29.74
CA LEU A 2 1.50 -20.01 28.36
C LEU A 2 2.03 -18.58 28.18
N HIS A 3 3.07 -18.44 27.37
CA HIS A 3 3.58 -17.14 26.94
C HIS A 3 2.54 -16.49 26.02
N LYS A 4 1.66 -15.63 26.55
CA LYS A 4 0.80 -14.76 25.74
C LYS A 4 1.73 -13.85 24.92
N SER A 5 1.90 -14.11 23.62
CA SER A 5 2.49 -13.11 22.75
C SER A 5 1.55 -11.90 22.76
N LYS A 6 2.07 -10.74 23.17
CA LYS A 6 1.35 -9.48 22.98
C LYS A 6 1.12 -9.35 21.47
N GLY A 7 -0.15 -9.32 21.04
CA GLY A 7 -0.50 -9.19 19.62
C GLY A 7 0.23 -7.99 19.01
N ARG A 8 0.84 -8.16 17.84
CA ARG A 8 1.57 -7.06 17.20
C ARG A 8 0.56 -5.98 16.80
N PRO A 9 0.93 -4.69 16.79
CA PRO A 9 0.00 -3.60 16.44
C PRO A 9 -0.76 -3.82 15.12
N GLY A 10 -0.11 -4.42 14.12
CA GLY A 10 -0.75 -4.78 12.84
C GLY A 10 -1.85 -5.84 12.96
N ASP A 11 -1.77 -6.76 13.92
CA ASP A 11 -2.78 -7.81 14.12
C ASP A 11 -4.08 -7.21 14.69
N TRP A 12 -3.95 -6.29 15.65
CA TRP A 12 -5.09 -5.52 16.19
C TRP A 12 -5.70 -4.58 15.15
N ALA A 13 -4.86 -3.86 14.41
CA ALA A 13 -5.30 -3.01 13.32
C ALA A 13 -6.13 -3.78 12.30
N ARG A 14 -5.66 -4.97 11.89
CA ARG A 14 -6.40 -5.86 10.99
C ARG A 14 -7.77 -6.21 11.55
N GLN A 15 -7.86 -6.61 12.82
CA GLN A 15 -9.12 -6.98 13.45
C GLN A 15 -10.11 -5.80 13.49
N MET A 16 -9.66 -4.64 13.96
CA MET A 16 -10.49 -3.43 14.03
C MET A 16 -11.00 -3.01 12.65
N LEU A 17 -10.12 -2.96 11.65
CA LEU A 17 -10.47 -2.56 10.29
C LEU A 17 -11.51 -3.48 9.65
N LEU A 18 -11.33 -4.80 9.78
CA LEU A 18 -12.29 -5.77 9.26
C LEU A 18 -13.61 -5.73 10.04
N GLN A 19 -13.57 -5.46 11.35
CA GLN A 19 -14.77 -5.31 12.17
C GLN A 19 -15.59 -4.09 11.75
N VAL A 20 -14.94 -2.93 11.52
CA VAL A 20 -15.59 -1.73 11.00
C VAL A 20 -16.22 -2.00 9.63
N LYS A 21 -15.49 -2.65 8.72
CA LYS A 21 -16.04 -3.01 7.41
C LYS A 21 -17.27 -3.93 7.52
N ARG A 22 -17.27 -4.86 8.48
CA ARG A 22 -18.41 -5.74 8.74
C ARG A 22 -19.63 -4.97 9.27
N TRP A 23 -19.43 -3.94 10.09
CA TRP A 23 -20.52 -3.07 10.56
C TRP A 23 -21.07 -2.18 9.45
N LEU A 24 -20.28 -1.89 8.42
CA LEU A 24 -20.64 -1.01 7.30
C LEU A 24 -20.53 -1.76 5.95
N PRO A 25 -21.31 -2.84 5.75
CA PRO A 25 -21.10 -3.76 4.61
C PRO A 25 -21.26 -3.08 3.25
N HIS A 26 -22.19 -2.13 3.14
CA HIS A 26 -22.51 -1.43 1.89
C HIS A 26 -21.78 -0.09 1.70
N ARG A 27 -20.96 0.33 2.66
CA ARG A 27 -20.17 1.57 2.53
C ARG A 27 -18.77 1.27 2.05
N GLU A 28 -18.24 2.16 1.22
CA GLU A 28 -16.82 2.21 0.99
C GLU A 28 -16.13 2.67 2.28
N VAL A 29 -15.06 1.97 2.66
CA VAL A 29 -14.26 2.31 3.84
C VAL A 29 -12.86 2.65 3.35
N ILE A 30 -12.44 3.88 3.64
CA ILE A 30 -11.09 4.37 3.39
C ILE A 30 -10.44 4.63 4.75
N ALA A 31 -9.42 3.84 5.06
CA ALA A 31 -8.67 3.97 6.30
C ALA A 31 -7.33 4.69 6.03
N VAL A 32 -7.06 5.73 6.81
CA VAL A 32 -5.82 6.51 6.73
C VAL A 32 -4.97 6.21 7.95
N GLY A 33 -3.74 5.77 7.74
CA GLY A 33 -2.78 5.46 8.80
C GLY A 33 -1.42 6.10 8.56
N ASP A 34 -0.67 6.37 9.62
CA ASP A 34 0.71 6.82 9.49
C ASP A 34 1.64 5.69 8.99
N SER A 35 2.96 5.94 8.94
CA SER A 35 3.95 4.98 8.45
C SER A 35 4.07 3.72 9.29
N SER A 36 3.63 3.70 10.56
CA SER A 36 3.61 2.50 11.38
C SER A 36 2.59 1.46 10.89
N TYR A 37 1.62 1.88 10.07
CA TYR A 37 0.63 1.03 9.41
C TYR A 37 1.00 0.64 7.98
N ALA A 38 2.14 1.12 7.45
CA ALA A 38 2.72 0.60 6.23
C ALA A 38 3.35 -0.77 6.54
N VAL A 39 2.50 -1.80 6.63
CA VAL A 39 2.88 -3.18 6.94
C VAL A 39 2.31 -4.10 5.87
N ILE A 40 3.18 -4.77 5.11
CA ILE A 40 2.78 -5.60 3.95
C ILE A 40 1.68 -6.60 4.32
N ASP A 41 1.82 -7.31 5.43
CA ASP A 41 0.84 -8.34 5.83
C ASP A 41 -0.51 -7.74 6.22
N LEU A 42 -0.51 -6.57 6.88
CA LEU A 42 -1.75 -5.83 7.19
C LEU A 42 -2.45 -5.41 5.91
N LEU A 43 -1.74 -4.70 5.02
CA LEU A 43 -2.29 -4.20 3.75
C LEU A 43 -2.80 -5.35 2.88
N ALA A 44 -2.03 -6.44 2.76
CA ALA A 44 -2.43 -7.63 2.02
C ALA A 44 -3.68 -8.31 2.60
N ALA A 45 -3.88 -8.24 3.92
CA ALA A 45 -5.03 -8.85 4.58
C ALA A 45 -6.33 -8.05 4.42
N VAL A 46 -6.26 -6.73 4.25
CA VAL A 46 -7.45 -5.85 4.21
C VAL A 46 -7.80 -5.35 2.80
N ARG A 47 -6.88 -5.42 1.83
CA ARG A 47 -7.04 -4.83 0.47
C ARG A 47 -8.27 -5.29 -0.33
N GLN A 48 -8.87 -6.42 0.01
CA GLN A 48 -10.08 -6.92 -0.67
C GLN A 48 -11.38 -6.37 -0.05
N GLN A 49 -11.28 -5.69 1.08
CA GLN A 49 -12.42 -5.30 1.91
C GLN A 49 -12.53 -3.78 2.06
N LEU A 50 -11.41 -3.07 1.99
CA LEU A 50 -11.32 -1.62 2.16
C LEU A 50 -10.06 -1.05 1.50
N THR A 51 -10.03 0.27 1.35
CA THR A 51 -8.87 1.02 0.85
C THR A 51 -8.03 1.51 2.03
N MET A 52 -6.72 1.28 1.97
CA MET A 52 -5.75 1.81 2.93
C MET A 52 -4.92 2.92 2.28
N ILE A 53 -4.81 4.05 2.95
CA ILE A 53 -3.88 5.13 2.63
C ILE A 53 -2.86 5.22 3.76
N THR A 54 -1.58 5.05 3.43
CA THR A 54 -0.51 5.13 4.42
C THR A 54 0.76 5.72 3.83
N ARG A 55 1.61 6.30 4.69
CA ARG A 55 2.91 6.84 4.31
C ARG A 55 3.91 5.71 4.09
N LEU A 56 4.23 5.45 2.82
CA LEU A 56 5.27 4.48 2.43
C LEU A 56 6.67 5.12 2.52
N ARG A 57 7.67 4.32 2.90
CA ARG A 57 9.08 4.75 2.93
C ARG A 57 9.60 5.05 1.53
N LEU A 58 10.46 6.06 1.41
CA LEU A 58 10.99 6.48 0.10
C LEU A 58 11.94 5.45 -0.54
N ASP A 59 12.51 4.56 0.25
CA ASP A 59 13.40 3.47 -0.18
C ASP A 59 12.66 2.14 -0.40
N ALA A 60 11.32 2.15 -0.33
CA ALA A 60 10.50 0.95 -0.41
C ALA A 60 10.75 0.11 -1.67
N ALA A 61 10.61 -1.20 -1.48
CA ALA A 61 10.84 -2.20 -2.49
C ALA A 61 9.67 -2.39 -3.46
N LEU A 62 9.61 -1.52 -4.48
CA LEU A 62 8.53 -1.51 -5.47
C LEU A 62 8.87 -2.29 -6.74
N TYR A 63 7.88 -3.00 -7.28
CA TYR A 63 7.98 -3.82 -8.48
C TYR A 63 6.80 -3.56 -9.40
N ALA A 64 6.97 -3.82 -10.69
CA ALA A 64 5.84 -3.89 -11.62
C ALA A 64 4.90 -5.07 -11.23
N PRO A 65 3.63 -5.04 -11.64
CA PRO A 65 2.75 -6.21 -11.58
C PRO A 65 3.40 -7.45 -12.21
N ALA A 66 3.01 -8.63 -11.74
CA ALA A 66 3.49 -9.87 -12.35
C ALA A 66 2.95 -9.98 -13.79
N PRO A 67 3.78 -10.30 -14.79
CA PRO A 67 3.28 -10.51 -16.15
C PRO A 67 2.32 -11.71 -16.18
N PRO A 68 1.36 -11.74 -17.14
CA PRO A 68 0.46 -12.87 -17.31
C PRO A 68 1.21 -14.20 -17.42
N ARG A 69 0.61 -15.27 -16.89
CA ARG A 69 1.16 -16.62 -17.01
C ARG A 69 1.13 -17.04 -18.47
N GLN A 70 2.28 -17.54 -18.96
CA GLN A 70 2.32 -18.24 -20.24
C GLN A 70 1.83 -19.69 -20.03
N PRO A 71 0.84 -20.16 -20.80
CA PRO A 71 0.40 -21.56 -20.76
C PRO A 71 1.56 -22.53 -20.96
N GLY A 72 1.51 -23.70 -20.32
CA GLY A 72 2.50 -24.76 -20.49
C GLY A 72 3.85 -24.56 -19.78
N LYS A 73 4.13 -23.38 -19.20
CA LYS A 73 5.42 -23.18 -18.50
C LYS A 73 5.45 -23.89 -17.14
N PRO A 74 6.38 -24.83 -16.90
CA PRO A 74 6.52 -25.49 -15.61
C PRO A 74 7.03 -24.52 -14.53
N GLY A 75 6.63 -24.76 -13.28
CA GLY A 75 7.09 -24.01 -12.11
C GLY A 75 6.11 -22.95 -11.57
N ARG A 76 6.51 -22.35 -10.45
CA ARG A 76 5.70 -21.39 -9.69
C ARG A 76 5.49 -20.08 -10.46
N ASN A 77 4.26 -19.58 -10.45
CA ASN A 77 3.95 -18.27 -11.00
C ASN A 77 4.81 -17.17 -10.35
N ARG A 78 5.25 -16.21 -11.17
CA ARG A 78 5.88 -15.00 -10.67
C ARG A 78 4.90 -14.24 -9.80
N LYS A 79 5.36 -13.78 -8.64
CA LYS A 79 4.56 -12.97 -7.71
C LYS A 79 4.65 -11.46 -7.98
N LYS A 80 5.63 -11.03 -8.79
CA LYS A 80 5.95 -9.64 -9.09
C LYS A 80 6.74 -9.56 -10.40
N GLY A 81 6.72 -8.39 -11.02
CA GLY A 81 7.49 -8.05 -12.23
C GLY A 81 8.88 -7.50 -11.92
N LYS A 82 9.40 -6.70 -12.85
CA LYS A 82 10.70 -6.03 -12.74
C LYS A 82 10.72 -5.06 -11.55
N ARG A 83 11.88 -4.87 -10.94
CA ARG A 83 12.08 -3.86 -9.89
C ARG A 83 11.88 -2.47 -10.49
N LEU A 84 11.13 -1.61 -9.80
CA LEU A 84 10.94 -0.21 -10.17
C LEU A 84 11.96 0.68 -9.43
N PRO A 85 12.20 1.92 -9.91
CA PRO A 85 12.93 2.92 -9.15
C PRO A 85 12.35 3.11 -7.74
N THR A 86 13.19 3.44 -6.77
CA THR A 86 12.70 3.84 -5.43
C THR A 86 11.94 5.16 -5.53
N LEU A 87 11.04 5.43 -4.58
CA LEU A 87 10.33 6.71 -4.56
C LEU A 87 11.28 7.89 -4.40
N LYS A 88 12.41 7.73 -3.68
CA LYS A 88 13.48 8.74 -3.63
C LYS A 88 14.01 9.06 -5.04
N LYS A 89 14.28 8.04 -5.86
CA LYS A 89 14.72 8.25 -7.25
C LYS A 89 13.65 8.91 -8.09
N VAL A 90 12.37 8.54 -7.93
CA VAL A 90 11.26 9.21 -8.65
C VAL A 90 11.17 10.68 -8.25
N LEU A 91 11.32 11.00 -6.96
CA LEU A 91 11.29 12.37 -6.46
C LEU A 91 12.40 13.24 -7.08
N GLU A 92 13.61 12.68 -7.21
CA GLU A 92 14.79 13.39 -7.71
C GLU A 92 14.91 13.39 -9.25
N HIS A 93 14.13 12.57 -9.96
CA HIS A 93 14.29 12.40 -11.40
C HIS A 93 13.73 13.63 -12.16
N PRO A 94 14.53 14.32 -12.99
CA PRO A 94 14.11 15.56 -13.67
C PRO A 94 12.92 15.38 -14.62
N ALA A 95 12.78 14.19 -15.21
CA ALA A 95 11.65 13.88 -16.09
C ALA A 95 10.36 13.46 -15.35
N THR A 96 10.33 13.48 -14.02
CA THR A 96 9.12 13.16 -13.27
C THR A 96 8.04 14.19 -13.56
N LYS A 97 6.90 13.72 -14.07
CA LYS A 97 5.75 14.56 -14.37
C LYS A 97 4.98 14.81 -13.08
N TRP A 98 5.05 16.05 -12.61
CA TRP A 98 4.31 16.53 -11.44
C TRP A 98 3.00 17.17 -11.86
N ARG A 99 1.94 16.81 -11.17
CA ARG A 99 0.64 17.47 -11.26
C ARG A 99 0.42 18.29 -10.00
N LYS A 100 0.16 19.58 -10.17
CA LYS A 100 -0.29 20.44 -9.07
C LYS A 100 -1.76 20.16 -8.77
N ILE A 101 -2.09 20.00 -7.51
CA ILE A 101 -3.46 19.94 -7.01
C ILE A 101 -3.63 20.94 -5.87
N VAL A 102 -4.84 21.44 -5.70
CA VAL A 102 -5.20 22.34 -4.61
C VAL A 102 -6.01 21.57 -3.59
N LEU A 103 -5.53 21.56 -2.35
CA LEU A 103 -6.29 21.01 -1.22
C LEU A 103 -7.04 22.16 -0.56
N SER A 104 -8.37 22.16 -0.73
CA SER A 104 -9.25 23.20 -0.21
C SER A 104 -9.19 23.33 1.32
N GLN A 105 -8.89 22.22 2.00
CA GLN A 105 -8.74 22.16 3.45
C GLN A 105 -7.45 21.38 3.77
N TRP A 106 -6.50 22.03 4.42
CA TRP A 106 -5.22 21.45 4.80
C TRP A 106 -4.76 21.95 6.17
N TYR A 107 -4.99 21.18 7.23
CA TYR A 107 -4.49 21.45 8.59
C TYR A 107 -4.58 22.94 9.02
N GLY A 108 -5.76 23.54 8.96
CA GLY A 108 -5.98 24.95 9.31
C GLY A 108 -5.60 25.97 8.24
N TYR A 109 -5.09 25.51 7.09
CA TYR A 109 -4.87 26.30 5.89
C TYR A 109 -5.93 25.97 4.84
N THR A 110 -6.25 26.95 4.00
CA THR A 110 -7.05 26.77 2.80
C THR A 110 -6.16 26.84 1.56
N ASP A 111 -6.64 26.24 0.47
CA ASP A 111 -6.06 26.34 -0.87
C ASP A 111 -4.56 25.99 -0.95
N LYS A 112 -4.15 24.97 -0.19
CA LYS A 112 -2.76 24.50 -0.21
C LYS A 112 -2.47 23.83 -1.55
N VAL A 113 -1.58 24.43 -2.33
CA VAL A 113 -1.03 23.81 -3.54
C VAL A 113 -0.01 22.74 -3.14
N ILE A 114 -0.20 21.52 -3.66
CA ILE A 114 0.77 20.43 -3.54
C ILE A 114 1.04 19.80 -4.91
N GLU A 115 2.22 19.22 -5.08
CA GLU A 115 2.61 18.48 -6.27
C GLU A 115 2.52 16.97 -6.03
N ILE A 116 1.89 16.27 -6.96
CA ILE A 116 1.72 14.82 -6.89
C ILE A 116 2.14 14.16 -8.21
N THR A 117 2.62 12.93 -8.09
CA THR A 117 2.77 11.99 -9.19
C THR A 117 2.25 10.64 -8.73
N THR A 118 1.69 9.85 -9.66
CA THR A 118 1.01 8.60 -9.32
C THR A 118 1.43 7.48 -10.26
N ALA A 119 1.60 6.29 -9.72
CA ALA A 119 1.87 5.07 -10.47
C ALA A 119 1.34 3.85 -9.70
N THR A 120 1.18 2.73 -10.41
CA THR A 120 0.80 1.45 -9.82
C THR A 120 2.04 0.57 -9.64
N ALA A 121 2.20 0.01 -8.45
CA ALA A 121 3.32 -0.86 -8.11
C ALA A 121 2.88 -1.97 -7.14
N VAL A 122 3.63 -3.06 -7.15
CA VAL A 122 3.57 -4.14 -6.16
C VAL A 122 4.63 -3.90 -5.10
N TRP A 123 4.20 -3.80 -3.85
CA TRP A 123 5.13 -3.75 -2.72
C TRP A 123 5.39 -5.15 -2.19
N TYR A 124 6.68 -5.55 -2.18
CA TYR A 124 7.07 -6.92 -1.83
C TYR A 124 8.40 -6.99 -1.08
N HIS A 125 8.44 -7.80 -0.02
CA HIS A 125 9.65 -8.23 0.68
C HIS A 125 9.71 -9.78 0.72
N SER A 126 10.91 -10.37 0.73
CA SER A 126 11.08 -11.83 0.83
C SER A 126 10.44 -12.37 2.11
N GLY A 127 9.53 -13.34 1.98
CA GLY A 127 8.77 -13.92 3.09
C GLY A 127 7.31 -13.45 3.20
N GLY A 128 6.94 -12.30 2.61
CA GLY A 128 5.58 -11.74 2.69
C GLY A 128 4.66 -12.06 1.49
N ARG A 129 3.35 -11.88 1.67
CA ARG A 129 2.39 -11.85 0.54
C ARG A 129 2.49 -10.48 -0.15
N PRO A 130 2.52 -10.39 -1.50
CA PRO A 130 2.57 -9.09 -2.18
C PRO A 130 1.34 -8.24 -1.83
N ALA A 131 1.55 -6.95 -1.55
CA ALA A 131 0.49 -5.97 -1.59
C ALA A 131 0.43 -5.41 -3.02
N GLU A 132 -0.61 -5.81 -3.76
CA GLU A 132 -0.90 -5.38 -5.13
C GLU A 132 -2.31 -4.76 -5.14
N ASN A 133 -2.53 -3.70 -5.89
CA ASN A 133 -3.87 -3.23 -6.21
C ASN A 133 -4.34 -3.96 -7.48
N ARG A 134 -5.52 -4.59 -7.39
CA ARG A 134 -6.22 -5.09 -8.58
C ARG A 134 -7.01 -3.95 -9.20
#